data_AF-A0A644VU41-F1
#
_entry.id   AF-A0A644VU41-F1
#
_cell.length_a   1.000
_cell.length_b   1.000
_cell.length_c   1.000
_cell.angle_alpha   90.00
_cell.angle_beta   90.00
_cell.angle_gamma   90.00
#
_symmetry.space_group_name_H-M   'P 1'
#
loop_
_entity.id
_entity.type
_entity.pdbx_description
1 polymer ?
#
loop_
_entity_poly.entity_id
_entity_poly.type
_entity_poly.pdbx_seq_one_letter_code
_entity_poly.pdbx_strand_id
1 'polypeptide(L)'
;MSSLKIKLDTLDLSVLVTIASTTLYLVFRMLGRELGSFAFLWAPLTLLIIFFKHPAVYTWRPMKLLIFYGVLMIGVLQLLLWNNMDDWNQPRILAEFYFLLIFTLILSYYWSLNKLRKLALLSKWALIFIFISLIGTNIALFIDPMIVRQSAASGDFSALQGRIYKFTGAMSYSYSQAVIFLIPIIIYHIKNKKGMVFEPKVLIMLLLLIIVTQVRSQVFANVLVTMVITIVSWMGLKRIRASVFALSLLSLLVIIIPTSYYVDLLFYFSSKFNPGSEMQYKLTDFAIFLKYPEIDTSTGAGARAERYPMLFDALMRNPLFGNASYNSSINIMQGAHLYWMNRLALWGIPGFLFFLFVLYKLFRSISTLFDSEYKFYYFLSIASLVLIGSLKAVGGSEPWLMLIVVIPGLYFLPLLEQKSAMDSRVIINNKHKSP
;
A
#
# COMPACT_ATOMS: atom_id res chain seq x y z
N MET A 1 4.30 -12.71 -37.31
CA MET A 1 4.16 -11.62 -36.32
C MET A 1 5.48 -11.44 -35.56
N SER A 2 6.38 -10.57 -36.02
CA SER A 2 7.58 -10.22 -35.23
C SER A 2 7.20 -9.15 -34.20
N SER A 3 7.09 -9.52 -32.93
CA SER A 3 7.11 -8.55 -31.85
C SER A 3 8.50 -7.93 -31.82
N LEU A 4 8.62 -6.61 -32.01
CA LEU A 4 9.87 -5.90 -31.74
C LEU A 4 10.26 -6.20 -30.28
N LYS A 5 11.32 -6.97 -30.09
CA LYS A 5 11.81 -7.34 -28.76
C LYS A 5 12.28 -6.04 -28.09
N ILE A 6 11.57 -5.60 -27.05
CA ILE A 6 12.02 -4.48 -26.21
C ILE A 6 13.33 -4.92 -25.55
N LYS A 7 14.43 -4.27 -25.92
CA LYS A 7 15.75 -4.56 -25.35
C LYS A 7 15.86 -3.89 -23.98
N LEU A 8 16.01 -4.70 -22.94
CA LEU A 8 16.34 -4.25 -21.59
C LEU A 8 17.85 -4.05 -21.48
N ASP A 9 18.26 -2.90 -20.95
CA ASP A 9 19.65 -2.63 -20.59
C ASP A 9 19.93 -3.07 -19.15
N THR A 10 21.20 -2.96 -18.70
CA THR A 10 21.62 -3.39 -17.36
C THR A 10 20.84 -2.68 -16.25
N LEU A 11 20.48 -1.41 -16.43
CA LEU A 11 19.71 -0.67 -15.44
C LEU A 11 18.27 -1.17 -15.43
N ASP A 12 17.65 -1.40 -16.58
CA ASP A 12 16.29 -1.95 -16.62
C ASP A 12 16.22 -3.34 -15.96
N LEU A 13 17.24 -4.17 -16.14
CA LEU A 13 17.36 -5.46 -15.46
C LEU A 13 17.51 -5.29 -13.95
N SER A 14 18.35 -4.36 -13.49
CA SER A 14 18.47 -4.05 -12.06
C SER A 14 17.13 -3.61 -11.47
N VAL A 15 16.39 -2.76 -12.16
CA VAL A 15 15.04 -2.34 -11.75
C VAL A 15 14.06 -3.53 -11.74
N LEU A 16 14.09 -4.38 -12.77
CA LEU A 16 13.23 -5.57 -12.83
C LEU A 16 13.46 -6.47 -11.63
N VAL A 17 14.72 -6.70 -11.27
CA VAL A 17 15.08 -7.53 -10.11
C VAL A 17 14.70 -6.83 -8.80
N THR A 18 14.84 -5.51 -8.70
CA THR A 18 14.31 -4.72 -7.56
C THR A 18 12.81 -4.90 -7.39
N ILE A 19 12.04 -4.80 -8.47
CA ILE A 19 10.59 -5.05 -8.48
C ILE A 19 10.30 -6.51 -8.10
N ALA A 20 11.02 -7.46 -8.69
CA ALA A 20 10.83 -8.88 -8.45
C ALA A 20 11.13 -9.27 -6.99
N SER A 21 12.17 -8.69 -6.38
CA SER A 21 12.49 -8.90 -4.95
C SER A 21 11.40 -8.43 -4.00
N THR A 22 10.57 -7.49 -4.44
CA THR A 22 9.42 -6.97 -3.67
C THR A 22 8.13 -7.72 -3.97
N THR A 23 7.99 -8.34 -5.15
CA THR A 23 6.70 -8.87 -5.63
C THR A 23 6.67 -10.38 -5.89
N LEU A 24 7.81 -11.01 -6.19
CA LEU A 24 7.96 -12.44 -6.48
C LEU A 24 8.60 -13.17 -5.30
N TYR A 25 7.87 -13.21 -4.18
CA TYR A 25 8.37 -13.78 -2.94
C TYR A 25 8.71 -15.28 -3.05
N LEU A 26 8.06 -16.02 -3.95
CA LEU A 26 8.35 -17.44 -4.21
C LEU A 26 9.83 -17.69 -4.57
N VAL A 27 10.44 -16.76 -5.30
CA VAL A 27 11.86 -16.86 -5.68
C VAL A 27 12.72 -16.16 -4.64
N PHE A 28 12.44 -14.91 -4.34
CA PHE A 28 13.36 -14.08 -3.58
C PHE A 28 13.45 -14.41 -2.09
N ARG A 29 12.49 -15.16 -1.53
CA ARG A 29 12.65 -15.71 -0.17
C ARG A 29 13.49 -16.96 -0.12
N MET A 30 13.64 -17.66 -1.24
CA MET A 30 14.52 -18.83 -1.36
C MET A 30 15.98 -18.39 -1.44
N LEU A 31 16.21 -17.24 -2.07
CA LEU A 31 17.51 -16.56 -2.08
C LEU A 31 17.75 -15.99 -0.68
N GLY A 32 18.88 -16.33 -0.04
CA GLY A 32 19.23 -15.84 1.29
C GLY A 32 19.21 -14.31 1.39
N ARG A 33 19.31 -13.74 2.60
CA ARG A 33 19.17 -12.30 2.88
C ARG A 33 19.86 -11.38 1.86
N GLU A 34 21.10 -11.70 1.49
CA GLU A 34 21.92 -10.87 0.59
C GLU A 34 21.37 -10.80 -0.84
N LEU A 35 20.96 -11.93 -1.42
CA LEU A 35 20.49 -11.99 -2.81
C LEU A 35 18.97 -11.86 -2.93
N GLY A 36 18.24 -12.18 -1.88
CA GLY A 36 16.78 -12.17 -1.82
C GLY A 36 16.19 -10.81 -1.45
N SER A 37 16.94 -9.98 -0.73
CA SER A 37 16.37 -8.77 -0.16
C SER A 37 16.38 -7.58 -1.10
N PHE A 38 15.22 -6.95 -1.23
CA PHE A 38 15.06 -5.62 -1.79
C PHE A 38 16.03 -4.60 -1.15
N ALA A 39 16.10 -4.58 0.18
CA ALA A 39 16.79 -3.53 0.92
C ALA A 39 18.32 -3.67 0.94
N PHE A 40 18.84 -4.91 0.95
CA PHE A 40 20.28 -5.15 1.07
C PHE A 40 21.04 -5.00 -0.25
N LEU A 41 20.49 -5.46 -1.37
CA LEU A 41 21.24 -5.53 -2.63
C LEU A 41 20.58 -4.77 -3.78
N TRP A 42 19.33 -5.11 -4.11
CA TRP A 42 18.75 -4.70 -5.39
C TRP A 42 18.38 -3.22 -5.43
N ALA A 43 17.77 -2.70 -4.38
CA ALA A 43 17.46 -1.27 -4.29
C ALA A 43 18.72 -0.39 -4.19
N PRO A 44 19.74 -0.70 -3.36
CA PRO A 44 21.01 0.04 -3.38
C PRO A 44 21.69 0.01 -4.75
N LEU A 45 21.75 -1.16 -5.40
CA LEU A 45 22.33 -1.29 -6.73
C LEU A 45 21.59 -0.44 -7.77
N THR A 46 20.26 -0.46 -7.75
CA THR A 46 19.43 0.38 -8.63
C THR A 46 19.71 1.86 -8.39
N LEU A 47 19.77 2.29 -7.12
CA LEU A 47 20.06 3.66 -6.73
C LEU A 47 21.44 4.10 -7.24
N LEU A 48 22.48 3.30 -7.02
CA LEU A 48 23.84 3.62 -7.44
C LEU A 48 23.95 3.72 -8.97
N ILE A 49 23.35 2.78 -9.71
CA ILE A 49 23.38 2.82 -11.18
C ILE A 49 22.69 4.08 -11.70
N ILE A 50 21.52 4.46 -11.17
CA ILE A 50 20.81 5.68 -11.57
C ILE A 50 21.60 6.93 -11.17
N PHE A 51 22.17 6.95 -9.95
CA PHE A 51 22.98 8.06 -9.46
C PHE A 51 24.16 8.37 -10.38
N PHE A 52 24.96 7.36 -10.73
CA PHE A 52 26.15 7.57 -11.55
C PHE A 52 25.84 7.78 -13.03
N LYS A 53 24.85 7.08 -13.60
CA LYS A 53 24.56 7.17 -15.05
C LYS A 53 23.59 8.28 -15.42
N HIS A 54 22.70 8.67 -14.50
CA HIS A 54 21.58 9.57 -14.79
C HIS A 54 21.29 10.57 -13.65
N PRO A 55 22.27 11.38 -13.21
CA PRO A 55 22.09 12.32 -12.10
C PRO A 55 21.00 13.37 -12.34
N ALA A 56 20.72 13.71 -13.61
CA ALA A 56 19.64 14.64 -13.96
C ALA A 56 18.24 14.18 -13.49
N VAL A 57 18.05 12.87 -13.26
CA VAL A 57 16.79 12.29 -12.76
C VAL A 57 16.42 12.87 -11.39
N TYR A 58 17.41 13.21 -10.55
CA TYR A 58 17.21 13.79 -9.22
C TYR A 58 16.67 15.23 -9.26
N THR A 59 16.66 15.87 -10.43
CA THR A 59 16.17 17.24 -10.58
C THR A 59 14.65 17.34 -10.68
N TRP A 60 13.94 16.21 -10.81
CA TRP A 60 12.48 16.19 -10.84
C TRP A 60 11.90 16.78 -9.54
N ARG A 61 10.94 17.73 -9.65
CA ARG A 61 10.46 18.52 -8.49
C ARG A 61 10.00 17.66 -7.30
N PRO A 62 9.20 16.59 -7.47
CA PRO A 62 8.84 15.68 -6.38
C PRO A 62 10.04 14.98 -5.75
N MET A 63 11.05 14.62 -6.54
CA MET A 63 12.27 14.00 -6.03
C MET A 63 13.06 14.96 -5.15
N LYS A 64 13.25 16.22 -5.58
CA LYS A 64 13.91 17.25 -4.75
C LYS A 64 13.18 17.46 -3.42
N LEU A 65 11.86 17.53 -3.45
CA LEU A 65 11.05 17.70 -2.24
C LEU A 65 11.16 16.49 -1.31
N LEU A 66 11.19 15.27 -1.86
CA LEU A 66 11.37 14.06 -1.09
C LEU A 66 12.78 13.98 -0.46
N ILE A 67 13.83 14.37 -1.19
CA ILE A 67 15.19 14.47 -0.65
C ILE A 67 15.25 15.50 0.48
N PHE A 68 14.64 16.68 0.27
CA PHE A 68 14.54 17.70 1.31
C PHE A 68 13.80 17.18 2.55
N TYR A 69 12.71 16.43 2.35
CA TYR A 69 12.03 15.72 3.44
C TYR A 69 12.95 14.74 4.17
N GLY A 70 13.74 13.94 3.44
CA GLY A 70 14.69 13.00 4.05
C GLY A 70 15.76 13.72 4.87
N VAL A 71 16.38 14.76 4.32
CA VAL A 71 17.38 15.56 5.02
C VAL A 71 16.79 16.21 6.27
N LEU A 72 15.63 16.86 6.15
CA LEU A 72 15.02 17.58 7.26
C LEU A 72 14.45 16.62 8.32
N MET A 73 13.56 15.71 7.95
CA MET A 73 12.81 14.90 8.91
C MET A 73 13.66 13.79 9.51
N ILE A 74 14.48 13.12 8.69
CA ILE A 74 15.25 11.94 9.12
C ILE A 74 16.69 12.33 9.48
N GLY A 75 17.29 13.26 8.75
CA GLY A 75 18.64 13.73 9.05
C GLY A 75 18.69 14.70 10.23
N VAL A 76 17.85 15.72 10.25
CA VAL A 76 17.92 16.80 11.26
C VAL A 76 16.96 16.56 12.42
N LEU A 77 15.65 16.49 12.14
CA LEU A 77 14.63 16.45 13.19
C LEU A 77 14.70 15.15 13.99
N GLN A 78 14.87 13.99 13.34
CA GLN A 78 15.01 12.72 14.06
C GLN A 78 16.21 12.66 15.01
N LEU A 79 17.33 13.33 14.67
CA LEU A 79 18.54 13.32 15.50
C LEU A 79 18.53 14.40 16.58
N LEU A 80 17.99 15.57 16.29
CA LEU A 80 18.07 16.74 17.18
C LEU A 80 16.80 16.95 18.00
N LEU A 81 15.63 16.90 17.35
CA LEU A 81 14.35 17.23 17.97
C LEU A 81 13.66 15.97 18.51
N TRP A 82 13.59 14.90 17.72
CA TRP A 82 12.85 13.67 18.02
C TRP A 82 13.75 12.55 18.54
N ASN A 83 14.72 12.91 19.36
CA ASN A 83 15.69 11.98 19.95
C ASN A 83 15.08 11.03 20.99
N ASN A 84 13.83 11.25 21.42
CA ASN A 84 13.08 10.35 22.31
C ASN A 84 12.11 9.43 21.55
N MET A 85 12.25 9.31 20.23
CA MET A 85 11.46 8.39 19.42
C MET A 85 11.74 6.94 19.81
N ASP A 86 10.68 6.14 19.95
CA ASP A 86 10.80 4.72 20.30
C ASP A 86 11.41 3.85 19.18
N ASP A 87 11.96 2.71 19.59
CA ASP A 87 12.63 1.73 18.73
C ASP A 87 11.70 1.11 17.66
N TRP A 88 10.38 1.20 17.82
CA TRP A 88 9.44 0.72 16.81
C TRP A 88 9.30 1.74 15.68
N ASN A 89 9.21 3.03 16.01
CA ASN A 89 8.98 4.11 15.06
C ASN A 89 10.26 4.50 14.29
N GLN A 90 11.39 4.58 14.97
CA GLN A 90 12.66 5.06 14.42
C GLN A 90 13.11 4.32 13.13
N PRO A 91 13.22 2.97 13.12
CA PRO A 91 13.62 2.24 11.91
C PRO A 91 12.55 2.25 10.81
N ARG A 92 11.26 2.36 11.18
CA ARG A 92 10.16 2.32 10.21
C ARG A 92 10.06 3.60 9.39
N ILE A 93 10.35 4.75 9.98
CA ILE A 93 10.36 6.04 9.27
C ILE A 93 11.51 6.07 8.25
N LEU A 94 12.69 5.59 8.66
CA LEU A 94 13.83 5.45 7.76
C LEU A 94 13.50 4.50 6.59
N ALA A 95 12.93 3.33 6.88
CA ALA A 95 12.54 2.36 5.87
C ALA A 95 11.51 2.94 4.89
N GLU A 96 10.50 3.65 5.40
CA GLU A 96 9.46 4.29 4.58
C GLU A 96 10.04 5.34 3.63
N PHE A 97 10.89 6.23 4.13
CA PHE A 97 11.58 7.20 3.28
C PHE A 97 12.44 6.50 2.23
N TYR A 98 13.16 5.45 2.61
CA TYR A 98 13.95 4.67 1.68
C TYR A 98 13.09 4.07 0.55
N PHE A 99 11.93 3.50 0.88
CA PHE A 99 11.00 2.98 -0.11
C PHE A 99 10.45 4.07 -1.03
N LEU A 100 10.00 5.19 -0.46
CA LEU A 100 9.55 6.35 -1.21
C LEU A 100 10.64 6.85 -2.17
N LEU A 101 11.87 6.96 -1.70
CA LEU A 101 13.02 7.43 -2.48
C LEU A 101 13.27 6.52 -3.68
N ILE A 102 13.43 5.21 -3.43
CA ILE A 102 13.75 4.23 -4.48
C ILE A 102 12.66 4.17 -5.54
N PHE A 103 11.39 4.08 -5.16
CA PHE A 103 10.31 3.95 -6.15
C PHE A 103 10.04 5.26 -6.89
N THR A 104 10.17 6.41 -6.21
CA THR A 104 10.12 7.72 -6.89
C THR A 104 11.28 7.86 -7.86
N LEU A 105 12.46 7.35 -7.52
CA LEU A 105 13.65 7.37 -8.38
C LEU A 105 13.43 6.52 -9.63
N ILE A 106 12.95 5.29 -9.46
CA ILE A 106 12.59 4.40 -10.57
C ILE A 106 11.58 5.09 -11.51
N LEU A 107 10.48 5.62 -10.98
CA LEU A 107 9.48 6.31 -11.80
C LEU A 107 10.10 7.51 -12.53
N SER A 108 10.84 8.36 -11.80
CA SER A 108 11.45 9.56 -12.35
C SER A 108 12.46 9.25 -13.45
N TYR A 109 13.20 8.15 -13.36
CA TYR A 109 14.12 7.68 -14.40
C TYR A 109 13.37 7.36 -15.70
N TYR A 110 12.31 6.54 -15.64
CA TYR A 110 11.56 6.20 -16.84
C TYR A 110 10.77 7.39 -17.40
N TRP A 111 10.27 8.26 -16.53
CA TRP A 111 9.51 9.44 -16.94
C TRP A 111 10.41 10.49 -17.60
N SER A 112 11.48 10.92 -16.93
CA SER A 112 12.36 12.00 -17.41
C SER A 112 13.09 11.63 -18.70
N LEU A 113 13.40 10.35 -18.90
CA LEU A 113 14.04 9.87 -20.13
C LEU A 113 13.03 9.39 -21.18
N ASN A 114 11.73 9.59 -20.97
CA ASN A 114 10.66 9.16 -21.86
C ASN A 114 10.70 7.66 -22.22
N LYS A 115 11.17 6.82 -21.30
CA LYS A 115 11.29 5.35 -21.44
C LYS A 115 10.01 4.62 -21.00
N LEU A 116 8.83 5.18 -21.30
CA LEU A 116 7.54 4.72 -20.76
C LEU A 116 7.15 3.30 -21.21
N ARG A 117 7.54 2.88 -22.42
CA ARG A 117 7.38 1.48 -22.87
C ARG A 117 8.09 0.48 -21.95
N LYS A 118 9.27 0.82 -21.45
CA LYS A 118 10.02 -0.05 -20.53
C LYS A 118 9.34 -0.10 -19.17
N LEU A 119 8.88 1.04 -18.65
CA LEU A 119 8.07 1.09 -17.42
C LEU A 119 6.80 0.23 -17.52
N ALA A 120 6.11 0.28 -18.66
CA ALA A 120 4.94 -0.56 -18.93
C ALA A 120 5.29 -2.05 -18.91
N LEU A 121 6.39 -2.44 -19.56
CA LEU A 121 6.87 -3.83 -19.55
C LEU A 121 7.22 -4.32 -18.14
N LEU A 122 7.90 -3.49 -17.34
CA LEU A 122 8.24 -3.82 -15.96
C LEU A 122 7.01 -3.96 -15.07
N SER A 123 6.01 -3.09 -15.26
CA SER A 123 4.75 -3.15 -14.52
C SER A 123 3.89 -4.33 -14.93
N LYS A 124 3.97 -4.74 -16.20
CA LYS A 124 3.42 -6.02 -16.67
C LYS A 124 4.02 -7.21 -15.91
N TRP A 125 5.35 -7.26 -15.80
CA TRP A 125 6.03 -8.30 -15.04
C TRP A 125 5.68 -8.27 -13.54
N ALA A 126 5.62 -7.07 -12.95
CA ALA A 126 5.20 -6.91 -11.56
C ALA A 126 3.81 -7.52 -11.32
N LEU A 127 2.84 -7.28 -12.22
CA LEU A 127 1.50 -7.85 -12.09
C LEU A 127 1.49 -9.38 -12.21
N ILE A 128 2.33 -9.95 -13.08
CA ILE A 128 2.51 -11.41 -13.17
C ILE A 128 3.07 -11.96 -11.86
N PHE A 129 4.08 -11.29 -11.28
CA PHE A 129 4.67 -11.69 -10.00
C PHE A 129 3.67 -11.59 -8.85
N ILE A 130 2.84 -10.54 -8.83
CA ILE A 130 1.75 -10.39 -7.87
C ILE A 130 0.73 -11.52 -8.01
N PHE A 131 0.38 -11.91 -9.23
CA PHE A 131 -0.54 -13.02 -9.48
C PHE A 131 0.03 -14.35 -8.97
N ILE A 132 1.30 -14.64 -9.25
CA ILE A 132 2.00 -15.83 -8.72
C ILE A 132 1.99 -15.82 -7.18
N SER A 133 2.33 -14.68 -6.58
CA SER A 133 2.34 -14.53 -5.12
C SER A 133 0.93 -14.68 -4.52
N LEU A 134 -0.15 -14.25 -5.20
CA LEU A 134 -1.52 -14.47 -4.74
C LEU A 134 -1.89 -15.95 -4.72
N ILE A 135 -1.51 -16.69 -5.76
CA ILE A 135 -1.72 -18.14 -5.81
C ILE A 135 -0.97 -18.82 -4.66
N GLY A 136 0.33 -18.51 -4.51
CA GLY A 136 1.16 -19.02 -3.41
C GLY A 136 0.59 -18.71 -2.03
N THR A 137 0.07 -17.49 -1.85
CA THR A 137 -0.59 -17.08 -0.59
C THR A 137 -1.85 -17.89 -0.31
N ASN A 138 -2.68 -18.19 -1.32
CA ASN A 138 -3.89 -18.98 -1.10
C ASN A 138 -3.59 -20.44 -0.79
N ILE A 139 -2.52 -21.00 -1.37
CA ILE A 139 -2.01 -22.33 -1.01
C ILE A 139 -1.57 -22.32 0.47
N ALA A 140 -0.77 -21.32 0.87
CA ALA A 140 -0.33 -21.20 2.27
C ALA A 140 -1.50 -21.05 3.24
N LEU A 141 -2.45 -20.17 2.94
CA LEU A 141 -3.63 -19.92 3.79
C LEU A 141 -4.61 -21.09 3.84
N PHE A 142 -4.58 -21.98 2.85
CA PHE A 142 -5.33 -23.23 2.91
C PHE A 142 -4.72 -24.22 3.90
N ILE A 143 -3.39 -24.25 4.01
CA ILE A 143 -2.67 -25.08 4.97
C ILE A 143 -2.75 -24.47 6.37
N ASP A 144 -2.50 -23.17 6.49
CA ASP A 144 -2.54 -22.44 7.76
C ASP A 144 -3.02 -20.99 7.53
N PRO A 145 -4.20 -20.62 8.03
CA PRO A 145 -4.77 -19.27 7.84
C PRO A 145 -4.02 -18.16 8.59
N MET A 146 -3.12 -18.51 9.52
CA MET A 146 -2.37 -17.54 10.34
C MET A 146 -1.09 -17.03 9.67
N ILE A 147 -0.65 -17.64 8.56
CA ILE A 147 0.63 -17.34 7.89
C ILE A 147 0.78 -15.84 7.58
N VAL A 148 -0.22 -15.22 6.94
CA VAL A 148 -0.14 -13.79 6.59
C VAL A 148 -0.14 -12.92 7.85
N ARG A 149 -0.90 -13.30 8.88
CA ARG A 149 -0.98 -12.53 10.13
C ARG A 149 0.32 -12.57 10.93
N GLN A 150 0.92 -13.75 11.10
CA GLN A 150 2.16 -13.92 11.85
C GLN A 150 3.35 -13.22 11.17
N SER A 151 3.30 -13.03 9.86
CA SER A 151 4.31 -12.23 9.16
C SER A 151 4.39 -10.75 9.60
N ALA A 152 3.42 -10.25 10.37
CA ALA A 152 3.43 -8.89 10.93
C ALA A 152 4.34 -8.73 12.15
N ALA A 153 4.57 -9.80 12.92
CA ALA A 153 5.28 -9.80 14.19
C ALA A 153 6.71 -10.34 14.04
N SER A 154 7.45 -9.81 13.05
CA SER A 154 8.85 -10.19 12.79
C SER A 154 9.11 -11.70 12.63
N GLY A 155 8.09 -12.48 12.24
CA GLY A 155 8.27 -13.91 11.99
C GLY A 155 8.21 -14.79 13.23
N ASP A 156 7.27 -14.53 14.15
CA ASP A 156 6.73 -15.51 15.13
C ASP A 156 6.04 -16.69 14.43
N PHE A 157 6.78 -17.33 13.53
CA PHE A 157 6.41 -18.52 12.82
C PHE A 157 6.91 -19.71 13.62
N SER A 158 6.05 -20.72 13.80
CA SER A 158 6.55 -22.07 14.04
C SER A 158 7.46 -22.52 12.89
N ALA A 159 8.30 -23.52 13.13
CA ALA A 159 9.19 -24.05 12.08
C ALA A 159 8.43 -24.49 10.82
N LEU A 160 7.23 -25.05 10.98
CA LEU A 160 6.35 -25.42 9.86
C LEU A 160 5.84 -24.18 9.12
N GLN A 161 5.33 -23.18 9.84
CA GLN A 161 4.84 -21.94 9.25
C GLN A 161 5.93 -21.19 8.49
N GLY A 162 7.16 -21.16 9.02
CA GLY A 162 8.31 -20.55 8.34
C GLY A 162 8.65 -21.26 7.02
N ARG A 163 8.56 -22.60 6.99
CA ARG A 163 8.74 -23.38 5.75
C ARG A 163 7.62 -23.08 4.76
N ILE A 164 6.36 -23.14 5.17
CA ILE A 164 5.21 -22.84 4.30
C ILE A 164 5.36 -21.43 3.72
N TYR A 165 5.58 -20.43 4.56
CA TYR A 165 5.73 -19.03 4.17
C TYR A 165 6.87 -18.79 3.17
N LYS A 166 7.98 -19.52 3.33
CA LYS A 166 9.13 -19.46 2.42
C LYS A 166 8.84 -20.16 1.08
N PHE A 167 8.42 -21.42 1.11
CA PHE A 167 8.27 -22.26 -0.09
C PHE A 167 7.07 -21.91 -0.95
N THR A 168 6.00 -21.38 -0.37
CA THR A 168 4.83 -20.93 -1.14
C THR A 168 5.01 -19.52 -1.69
N GLY A 169 5.98 -18.74 -1.18
CA GLY A 169 6.08 -17.32 -1.49
C GLY A 169 4.90 -16.51 -0.99
N ALA A 170 4.22 -16.94 0.08
CA ALA A 170 3.03 -16.26 0.60
C ALA A 170 3.28 -14.79 0.92
N MET A 171 2.34 -13.92 0.56
CA MET A 171 2.41 -12.49 0.82
C MET A 171 2.62 -12.19 2.29
N SER A 172 3.42 -11.17 2.57
CA SER A 172 3.55 -10.62 3.91
C SER A 172 2.30 -9.84 4.30
N TYR A 173 2.23 -9.47 5.56
CA TYR A 173 1.16 -8.65 6.12
C TYR A 173 1.01 -7.35 5.32
N SER A 174 2.12 -6.68 5.04
CA SER A 174 2.18 -5.43 4.29
C SER A 174 1.83 -5.62 2.80
N TYR A 175 2.30 -6.72 2.20
CA TYR A 175 1.98 -7.02 0.80
C TYR A 175 0.49 -7.34 0.62
N SER A 176 -0.13 -8.03 1.58
CA SER A 176 -1.58 -8.27 1.57
C SER A 176 -2.40 -6.98 1.60
N GLN A 177 -1.89 -5.91 2.25
CA GLN A 177 -2.49 -4.58 2.20
C GLN A 177 -2.27 -3.92 0.84
N ALA A 178 -1.05 -4.00 0.30
CA ALA A 178 -0.69 -3.34 -0.96
C ALA A 178 -1.51 -3.83 -2.17
N VAL A 179 -1.91 -5.11 -2.22
CA VAL A 179 -2.74 -5.63 -3.31
C VAL A 179 -4.14 -5.03 -3.34
N ILE A 180 -4.64 -4.49 -2.23
CA ILE A 180 -5.93 -3.77 -2.17
C ILE A 180 -5.86 -2.51 -3.04
N PHE A 181 -4.68 -1.91 -3.16
CA PHE A 181 -4.47 -0.70 -3.96
C PHE A 181 -4.60 -0.96 -5.47
N LEU A 182 -4.49 -2.21 -5.92
CA LEU A 182 -4.70 -2.58 -7.32
C LEU A 182 -6.17 -2.71 -7.71
N ILE A 183 -7.07 -2.93 -6.74
CA ILE A 183 -8.49 -3.20 -7.01
C ILE A 183 -9.13 -2.13 -7.92
N PRO A 184 -8.97 -0.81 -7.67
CA PRO A 184 -9.55 0.20 -8.54
C PRO A 184 -9.07 0.10 -9.99
N ILE A 185 -7.79 -0.21 -10.20
CA ILE A 185 -7.18 -0.30 -11.52
C ILE A 185 -7.65 -1.56 -12.24
N ILE A 186 -7.75 -2.69 -11.54
CA ILE A 186 -8.33 -3.93 -12.08
C ILE A 186 -9.77 -3.66 -12.55
N ILE A 187 -10.58 -3.01 -11.74
CA ILE A 187 -11.98 -2.68 -12.07
C ILE A 187 -12.06 -1.71 -13.26
N TYR A 188 -11.19 -0.71 -13.34
CA TYR A 188 -11.11 0.19 -14.50
C TYR A 188 -10.93 -0.58 -15.80
N HIS A 189 -9.98 -1.52 -15.84
CA HIS A 189 -9.72 -2.32 -17.04
C HIS A 189 -10.86 -3.29 -17.37
N ILE A 190 -11.49 -3.91 -16.36
CA ILE A 190 -12.69 -4.75 -16.54
C ILE A 190 -13.83 -3.93 -17.15
N LYS A 191 -14.17 -2.78 -16.56
CA LYS A 191 -15.30 -1.93 -16.99
C LYS A 191 -15.14 -1.40 -18.40
N ASN A 192 -13.91 -1.01 -18.76
CA ASN A 192 -13.63 -0.42 -20.06
C ASN A 192 -13.27 -1.45 -21.13
N LYS A 193 -13.31 -2.75 -20.80
CA LYS A 193 -12.91 -3.86 -21.68
C LYS A 193 -11.52 -3.64 -22.30
N LYS A 194 -10.66 -2.87 -21.63
CA LYS A 194 -9.30 -2.60 -22.06
C LYS A 194 -8.42 -3.74 -21.54
N GLY A 195 -7.82 -4.51 -22.45
CA GLY A 195 -6.78 -5.46 -22.08
C GLY A 195 -5.74 -4.78 -21.20
N MET A 196 -5.39 -5.43 -20.08
CA MET A 196 -4.28 -5.02 -19.25
C MET A 196 -3.09 -5.91 -19.62
N VAL A 197 -2.62 -6.74 -18.69
CA VAL A 197 -1.74 -7.88 -18.98
C VAL A 197 -2.57 -9.11 -19.38
N PHE A 198 -3.77 -9.20 -18.80
CA PHE A 198 -4.69 -10.31 -18.98
C PHE A 198 -6.01 -9.82 -19.59
N GLU A 199 -6.75 -10.74 -20.17
CA GLU A 199 -8.11 -10.49 -20.64
C GLU A 199 -9.06 -10.17 -19.48
N PRO A 200 -10.17 -9.43 -19.72
CA PRO A 200 -11.12 -9.07 -18.67
C PRO A 200 -11.62 -10.23 -17.80
N LYS A 201 -11.78 -11.44 -18.37
CA LYS A 201 -12.18 -12.64 -17.62
C LYS A 201 -11.14 -13.05 -16.56
N VAL A 202 -9.86 -13.02 -16.93
CA VAL A 202 -8.74 -13.32 -16.01
C VAL A 202 -8.60 -12.21 -14.98
N LEU A 203 -8.86 -10.95 -15.34
CA LEU A 203 -8.90 -9.84 -14.37
C LEU A 203 -10.02 -10.01 -13.34
N ILE A 204 -11.18 -10.54 -13.73
CA ILE A 204 -12.26 -10.90 -12.79
C ILE A 204 -11.78 -12.02 -11.85
N MET A 205 -11.13 -13.07 -12.38
CA MET A 205 -10.55 -14.12 -11.53
C MET A 205 -9.50 -13.57 -10.56
N LEU A 206 -8.63 -12.67 -11.03
CA LEU A 206 -7.64 -12.00 -10.18
C LEU A 206 -8.31 -11.19 -9.07
N LEU A 207 -9.37 -10.44 -9.38
CA LEU A 207 -10.14 -9.68 -8.39
C LEU A 207 -10.77 -10.62 -7.35
N LEU A 208 -11.41 -11.71 -7.78
CA LEU A 208 -11.98 -12.70 -6.87
C LEU A 208 -10.90 -13.35 -6.00
N LEU A 209 -9.74 -13.66 -6.57
CA LEU A 209 -8.60 -14.22 -5.84
C LEU A 209 -8.09 -13.24 -4.77
N ILE A 210 -8.00 -11.93 -5.08
CA ILE A 210 -7.67 -10.91 -4.07
C ILE A 210 -8.70 -10.93 -2.95
N ILE A 211 -10.00 -10.89 -3.25
CA ILE A 211 -11.07 -10.89 -2.24
C ILE A 211 -10.98 -12.13 -1.33
N VAL A 212 -10.85 -13.32 -1.92
CA VAL A 212 -10.70 -14.59 -1.18
C VAL A 212 -9.45 -14.55 -0.29
N THR A 213 -8.33 -14.03 -0.81
CA THR A 213 -7.08 -13.88 -0.03
C THR A 213 -7.31 -13.02 1.20
N GLN A 214 -7.99 -11.88 1.07
CA GLN A 214 -8.21 -10.97 2.19
C GLN A 214 -9.08 -11.62 3.28
N VAL A 215 -10.13 -12.35 2.89
CA VAL A 215 -10.97 -13.10 3.83
C VAL A 215 -10.16 -14.19 4.54
N ARG A 216 -9.42 -15.00 3.78
CA ARG A 216 -8.60 -16.11 4.33
C ARG A 216 -7.45 -15.62 5.21
N SER A 217 -6.92 -14.42 4.97
CA SER A 217 -5.83 -13.84 5.78
C SER A 217 -6.26 -13.43 7.20
N GLN A 218 -7.57 -13.39 7.48
CA GLN A 218 -8.15 -13.02 8.78
C GLN A 218 -7.75 -11.62 9.29
N VAL A 219 -7.36 -10.74 8.37
CA VAL A 219 -7.07 -9.32 8.64
C VAL A 219 -8.33 -8.49 8.40
N PHE A 220 -9.18 -8.36 9.43
CA PHE A 220 -10.48 -7.68 9.34
C PHE A 220 -10.44 -6.29 8.66
N ALA A 221 -9.48 -5.42 9.02
CA ALA A 221 -9.35 -4.10 8.38
C ALA A 221 -9.13 -4.19 6.86
N ASN A 222 -8.35 -5.18 6.39
CA ASN A 222 -8.12 -5.40 4.98
C ASN A 222 -9.40 -5.84 4.27
N VAL A 223 -10.20 -6.72 4.88
CA VAL A 223 -11.49 -7.18 4.35
C VAL A 223 -12.44 -6.00 4.20
N LEU A 224 -12.57 -5.16 5.24
CA LEU A 224 -13.41 -3.98 5.23
C LEU A 224 -13.03 -3.01 4.10
N VAL A 225 -11.75 -2.64 4.00
CA VAL A 225 -11.30 -1.71 2.95
C VAL A 225 -11.45 -2.33 1.56
N THR A 226 -11.20 -3.63 1.41
CA THR A 226 -11.39 -4.36 0.14
C THR A 226 -12.84 -4.27 -0.34
N MET A 227 -13.81 -4.47 0.55
CA MET A 227 -15.24 -4.35 0.20
C MET A 227 -15.60 -2.93 -0.21
N VAL A 228 -15.25 -1.94 0.63
CA VAL A 228 -15.55 -0.52 0.38
C VAL A 228 -14.95 -0.06 -0.95
N ILE A 229 -13.66 -0.32 -1.16
CA ILE A 229 -12.95 0.11 -2.37
C ILE A 229 -13.47 -0.61 -3.61
N THR A 230 -13.83 -1.88 -3.52
CA THR A 230 -14.45 -2.62 -4.63
C THR A 230 -15.77 -1.97 -5.03
N ILE A 231 -16.66 -1.72 -4.07
CA ILE A 231 -17.97 -1.09 -4.32
C ILE A 231 -17.79 0.30 -4.95
N VAL A 232 -16.98 1.16 -4.34
CA VAL A 232 -16.76 2.54 -4.82
C VAL A 232 -16.12 2.55 -6.22
N SER A 233 -15.19 1.64 -6.49
CA SER A 233 -14.58 1.49 -7.81
C SER A 233 -15.59 1.09 -8.88
N TRP A 234 -16.52 0.18 -8.56
CA TRP A 234 -17.58 -0.22 -9.49
C TRP A 234 -18.55 0.92 -9.82
N MET A 235 -18.86 1.81 -8.87
CA MET A 235 -19.73 2.96 -9.11
C MET A 235 -19.13 3.93 -10.15
N GLY A 236 -17.81 4.15 -10.12
CA GLY A 236 -17.07 4.93 -11.12
C GLY A 236 -17.29 6.45 -11.07
N LEU A 237 -16.49 7.17 -11.88
CA LEU A 237 -16.43 8.64 -11.90
C LEU A 237 -17.76 9.32 -12.26
N LYS A 238 -18.50 8.77 -13.24
CA LYS A 238 -19.76 9.38 -13.75
C LYS A 238 -20.83 9.56 -12.68
N ARG A 239 -20.75 8.79 -11.58
CA ARG A 239 -21.72 8.81 -10.50
C ARG A 239 -21.13 9.35 -9.20
N ILE A 240 -19.93 9.93 -9.18
CA ILE A 240 -19.22 10.23 -7.93
C ILE A 240 -20.05 11.05 -6.92
N ARG A 241 -20.81 12.06 -7.37
CA ARG A 241 -21.71 12.84 -6.48
C ARG A 241 -22.84 11.97 -5.93
N ALA A 242 -23.48 11.18 -6.79
CA ALA A 242 -24.49 10.21 -6.39
C ALA A 242 -23.90 9.10 -5.50
N SER A 243 -22.63 8.73 -5.70
CA SER A 243 -21.93 7.73 -4.90
C SER A 243 -21.60 8.25 -3.51
N VAL A 244 -21.07 9.48 -3.42
CA VAL A 244 -20.84 10.15 -2.14
C VAL A 244 -22.16 10.35 -1.40
N PHE A 245 -23.22 10.77 -2.10
CA PHE A 245 -24.56 10.87 -1.53
C PHE A 245 -25.08 9.50 -1.05
N ALA A 246 -24.98 8.45 -1.87
CA ALA A 246 -25.43 7.11 -1.52
C ALA A 246 -24.63 6.51 -0.36
N LEU A 247 -23.31 6.73 -0.30
CA LEU A 247 -22.47 6.34 0.83
C LEU A 247 -22.85 7.12 2.09
N SER A 248 -23.09 8.43 1.98
CA SER A 248 -23.52 9.26 3.12
C SER A 248 -24.89 8.81 3.64
N LEU A 249 -25.82 8.50 2.73
CA LEU A 249 -27.13 7.95 3.05
C LEU A 249 -27.01 6.56 3.68
N LEU A 250 -26.14 5.69 3.16
CA LEU A 250 -25.88 4.37 3.75
C LEU A 250 -25.29 4.52 5.16
N SER A 251 -24.33 5.43 5.36
CA SER A 251 -23.77 5.73 6.68
C SER A 251 -24.83 6.27 7.63
N LEU A 252 -25.72 7.15 7.15
CA LEU A 252 -26.84 7.66 7.95
C LEU A 252 -27.83 6.55 8.32
N LEU A 253 -28.18 5.69 7.37
CA LEU A 253 -29.01 4.51 7.61
C LEU A 253 -28.36 3.59 8.64
N VAL A 254 -27.04 3.45 8.60
CA VAL A 254 -26.29 2.66 9.58
C VAL A 254 -26.34 3.27 10.99
N ILE A 255 -26.43 4.59 11.11
CA ILE A 255 -26.55 5.27 12.41
C ILE A 255 -27.99 5.13 12.98
N ILE A 256 -28.99 5.05 12.10
CA ILE A 256 -30.42 5.01 12.50
C ILE A 256 -30.84 3.63 12.99
N ILE A 257 -30.26 2.55 12.45
CA ILE A 257 -30.62 1.19 12.86
C ILE A 257 -30.15 0.95 14.31
N PRO A 258 -31.01 0.42 15.20
CA PRO A 258 -30.64 0.17 16.59
C PRO A 258 -29.45 -0.78 16.72
N THR A 259 -28.56 -0.50 17.68
CA THR A 259 -27.33 -1.27 17.91
C THR A 259 -27.58 -2.77 18.12
N SER A 260 -28.72 -3.15 18.68
CA SER A 260 -29.12 -4.56 18.86
C SER A 260 -29.12 -5.35 17.55
N TYR A 261 -29.58 -4.77 16.44
CA TYR A 261 -29.57 -5.45 15.13
C TYR A 261 -28.15 -5.74 14.65
N TYR A 262 -27.20 -4.84 14.90
CA TYR A 262 -25.78 -5.06 14.56
C TYR A 262 -25.16 -6.15 15.41
N VAL A 263 -25.45 -6.13 16.71
CA VAL A 263 -24.98 -7.13 17.67
C VAL A 263 -25.47 -8.52 17.26
N ASP A 264 -26.76 -8.67 16.98
CA ASP A 264 -27.35 -9.95 16.58
C ASP A 264 -26.80 -10.44 15.22
N LEU A 265 -26.65 -9.54 14.26
CA LEU A 265 -26.06 -9.85 12.96
C LEU A 265 -24.60 -10.31 13.09
N LEU A 266 -23.81 -9.67 13.93
CA LEU A 266 -22.41 -10.03 14.17
C LEU A 266 -22.30 -11.38 14.87
N PHE A 267 -23.15 -11.69 15.87
CA PHE A 267 -23.22 -13.01 16.47
C PHE A 267 -23.67 -14.09 15.47
N TYR A 268 -24.66 -13.77 14.63
CA TYR A 268 -25.08 -14.67 13.56
C TYR A 268 -23.93 -14.98 12.60
N PHE A 269 -23.20 -13.97 12.11
CA PHE A 269 -22.05 -14.21 11.25
C PHE A 269 -20.90 -14.90 11.96
N SER A 270 -20.64 -14.59 13.24
CA SER A 270 -19.56 -15.25 14.00
C SER A 270 -19.84 -16.74 14.14
N SER A 271 -21.10 -17.14 14.31
CA SER A 271 -21.53 -18.55 14.38
C SER A 271 -21.26 -19.35 13.10
N LYS A 272 -20.99 -18.69 11.97
CA LYS A 272 -20.64 -19.35 10.69
C LYS A 272 -19.16 -19.67 10.55
N PHE A 273 -18.31 -19.16 11.44
CA PHE A 273 -16.89 -19.48 11.47
C PHE A 273 -16.60 -20.58 12.50
N ASN A 274 -15.52 -21.32 12.29
CA ASN A 274 -15.11 -22.39 13.21
C ASN A 274 -14.90 -21.85 14.64
N PRO A 275 -15.35 -22.60 15.67
CA PRO A 275 -15.05 -22.29 17.07
C PRO A 275 -13.54 -22.09 17.29
N GLY A 276 -13.17 -20.99 17.95
CA GLY A 276 -11.78 -20.63 18.24
C GLY A 276 -11.04 -19.93 17.09
N SER A 277 -11.66 -19.71 15.93
CA SER A 277 -11.03 -18.95 14.84
C SER A 277 -10.94 -17.46 15.18
N GLU A 278 -9.91 -16.77 14.67
CA GLU A 278 -9.72 -15.34 14.90
C GLU A 278 -10.88 -14.49 14.34
N MET A 279 -11.51 -14.94 13.25
CA MET A 279 -12.68 -14.27 12.68
C MET A 279 -13.91 -14.40 13.57
N GLN A 280 -14.16 -15.60 14.12
CA GLN A 280 -15.20 -15.78 15.13
C GLN A 280 -14.93 -14.88 16.34
N TYR A 281 -13.71 -14.95 16.91
CA TYR A 281 -13.30 -14.12 18.04
C TYR A 281 -13.56 -12.64 17.77
N LYS A 282 -13.07 -12.08 16.66
CA LYS A 282 -13.23 -10.65 16.35
C LYS A 282 -14.69 -10.23 16.15
N LEU A 283 -15.51 -11.05 15.51
CA LEU A 283 -16.92 -10.72 15.29
C LEU A 283 -17.69 -10.75 16.60
N THR A 284 -17.46 -11.77 17.43
CA THR A 284 -18.04 -11.91 18.77
C THR A 284 -17.59 -10.78 19.70
N ASP A 285 -16.29 -10.51 19.75
CA ASP A 285 -15.67 -9.45 20.54
C ASP A 285 -16.19 -8.06 20.14
N PHE A 286 -16.34 -7.81 18.83
CA PHE A 286 -16.95 -6.57 18.35
C PHE A 286 -18.45 -6.47 18.68
N ALA A 287 -19.20 -7.57 18.59
CA ALA A 287 -20.59 -7.60 19.00
C ALA A 287 -20.76 -7.29 20.50
N ILE A 288 -19.90 -7.88 21.35
CA ILE A 288 -19.87 -7.62 22.79
C ILE A 288 -19.53 -6.15 23.05
N PHE A 289 -18.52 -5.60 22.39
CA PHE A 289 -18.15 -4.18 22.53
C PHE A 289 -19.28 -3.23 22.10
N LEU A 290 -20.02 -3.53 21.03
CA LEU A 290 -21.17 -2.73 20.65
C LEU A 290 -22.32 -2.81 21.66
N LYS A 291 -22.48 -3.98 22.32
CA LYS A 291 -23.51 -4.20 23.34
C LYS A 291 -23.15 -3.54 24.68
N TYR A 292 -21.88 -3.58 25.05
CA TYR A 292 -21.31 -3.04 26.28
C TYR A 292 -20.11 -2.15 25.93
N PRO A 293 -20.32 -0.86 25.64
CA PRO A 293 -19.31 0.03 25.07
C PRO A 293 -18.23 0.50 26.06
N GLU A 294 -18.20 -0.06 27.26
CA GLU A 294 -17.11 0.22 28.21
C GLU A 294 -15.79 -0.31 27.65
N ILE A 295 -14.73 0.51 27.73
CA ILE A 295 -13.42 0.13 27.20
C ILE A 295 -12.77 -0.85 28.17
N ASP A 296 -13.01 -2.13 27.94
CA ASP A 296 -12.26 -3.21 28.58
C ASP A 296 -11.02 -3.54 27.74
N THR A 297 -9.86 -3.08 28.17
CA THR A 297 -8.57 -3.33 27.49
C THR A 297 -8.14 -4.80 27.49
N SER A 298 -8.81 -5.68 28.24
CA SER A 298 -8.58 -7.13 28.15
C SER A 298 -9.19 -7.75 26.87
N THR A 299 -10.11 -7.03 26.22
CA THR A 299 -10.76 -7.45 24.97
C THR A 299 -10.00 -6.94 23.72
N GLY A 300 -10.20 -7.59 22.58
CA GLY A 300 -9.51 -7.22 21.34
C GLY A 300 -10.00 -5.89 20.75
N ALA A 301 -11.28 -5.59 20.95
CA ALA A 301 -11.96 -4.38 20.54
C ALA A 301 -11.65 -3.22 21.49
N GLY A 302 -11.75 -3.43 22.81
CA GLY A 302 -11.42 -2.43 23.82
C GLY A 302 -9.96 -1.99 23.75
N ALA A 303 -9.00 -2.93 23.67
CA ALA A 303 -7.58 -2.62 23.49
C ALA A 303 -7.27 -1.84 22.20
N ARG A 304 -8.14 -1.90 21.19
CA ARG A 304 -8.01 -1.10 19.96
C ARG A 304 -8.71 0.25 20.07
N ALA A 305 -9.86 0.31 20.74
CA ALA A 305 -10.58 1.55 21.00
C ALA A 305 -9.72 2.53 21.81
N GLU A 306 -8.98 2.03 22.82
CA GLU A 306 -8.04 2.78 23.68
C GLU A 306 -6.94 3.54 22.89
N ARG A 307 -6.56 3.04 21.70
CA ARG A 307 -5.39 3.57 20.96
C ARG A 307 -5.62 4.97 20.43
N TYR A 308 -6.84 5.31 20.03
CA TYR A 308 -7.16 6.64 19.54
C TYR A 308 -7.10 7.70 20.66
N PRO A 309 -7.78 7.52 21.81
CA PRO A 309 -7.65 8.40 22.97
C PRO A 309 -6.20 8.56 23.42
N MET A 310 -5.43 7.47 23.54
CA MET A 310 -4.01 7.53 23.93
C MET A 310 -3.17 8.38 22.96
N LEU A 311 -3.31 8.17 21.65
CA LEU A 311 -2.58 8.98 20.65
C LEU A 311 -3.06 10.43 20.64
N PHE A 312 -4.32 10.68 20.94
CA PHE A 312 -4.86 12.02 21.05
C PHE A 312 -4.31 12.75 22.28
N ASP A 313 -4.24 12.09 23.44
CA ASP A 313 -3.60 12.65 24.64
C ASP A 313 -2.12 12.99 24.36
N ALA A 314 -1.40 12.08 23.70
CA ALA A 314 -0.02 12.34 23.28
C ALA A 314 0.13 13.56 22.37
N LEU A 315 -0.79 13.75 21.43
CA LEU A 315 -0.82 14.94 20.57
C LEU A 315 -1.14 16.21 21.37
N MET A 316 -2.11 16.17 22.28
CA MET A 316 -2.51 17.34 23.06
C MET A 316 -1.42 17.81 24.01
N ARG A 317 -0.57 16.91 24.53
CA ARG A 317 0.56 17.28 25.37
C ARG A 317 1.66 18.03 24.63
N ASN A 318 1.87 17.76 23.35
CA ASN A 318 2.84 18.48 22.53
C ASN A 318 2.40 18.56 21.06
N PRO A 319 1.47 19.46 20.72
CA PRO A 319 0.85 19.50 19.40
C PRO A 319 1.81 19.98 18.30
N LEU A 320 2.87 20.71 18.64
CA LEU A 320 3.80 21.29 17.67
C LEU A 320 4.97 20.37 17.33
N PHE A 321 5.56 19.71 18.32
CA PHE A 321 6.76 18.90 18.12
C PHE A 321 6.50 17.40 18.31
N GLY A 322 5.31 17.03 18.78
CA GLY A 322 4.90 15.64 18.95
C GLY A 322 5.59 14.93 20.11
N ASN A 323 5.12 13.72 20.37
CA ASN A 323 5.54 12.89 21.50
C ASN A 323 7.02 12.47 21.42
N ALA A 324 7.62 12.43 20.24
CA ALA A 324 9.03 12.06 20.09
C ALA A 324 10.00 13.15 20.57
N SER A 325 9.52 14.37 20.83
CA SER A 325 10.38 15.52 21.14
C SER A 325 10.81 15.64 22.61
N TYR A 326 10.31 14.77 23.48
CA TYR A 326 10.61 14.77 24.91
C TYR A 326 10.42 13.38 25.48
N ASN A 327 10.96 13.12 26.67
CA ASN A 327 10.75 11.86 27.38
C ASN A 327 9.30 11.82 27.91
N SER A 328 8.41 11.22 27.11
CA SER A 328 6.97 11.12 27.42
C SER A 328 6.66 9.86 28.22
N SER A 329 5.77 9.99 29.21
CA SER A 329 5.21 8.84 29.93
C SER A 329 4.17 8.06 29.13
N ILE A 330 3.72 8.57 27.97
CA ILE A 330 2.71 7.90 27.14
C ILE A 330 3.39 6.92 26.20
N ASN A 331 3.05 5.63 26.33
CA ASN A 331 3.56 4.56 25.48
C ASN A 331 2.84 4.52 24.12
N ILE A 332 3.14 5.48 23.24
CA ILE A 332 2.54 5.56 21.91
C ILE A 332 2.94 4.39 20.98
N MET A 333 3.90 3.55 21.38
CA MET A 333 4.24 2.32 20.64
C MET A 333 3.02 1.41 20.47
N GLN A 334 2.09 1.39 21.43
CA GLN A 334 0.85 0.62 21.27
C GLN A 334 -0.09 1.21 20.20
N GLY A 335 0.06 2.51 19.93
CA GLY A 335 -0.70 3.27 18.94
C GLY A 335 -0.12 3.17 17.53
N ALA A 336 1.09 2.63 17.38
CA ALA A 336 1.75 2.31 16.12
C ALA A 336 0.88 1.57 15.09
N HIS A 337 -0.13 0.86 15.57
CA HIS A 337 -1.15 0.20 14.77
C HIS A 337 -2.14 1.14 14.07
N LEU A 338 -2.10 2.45 14.28
CA LEU A 338 -2.93 3.44 13.59
C LEU A 338 -1.99 4.37 12.83
N TYR A 339 -1.66 4.03 11.59
CA TYR A 339 -0.55 4.64 10.86
C TYR A 339 -0.60 6.18 10.84
N TRP A 340 -1.73 6.78 10.42
CA TRP A 340 -1.82 8.25 10.32
C TRP A 340 -1.82 8.94 11.68
N MET A 341 -2.64 8.43 12.62
CA MET A 341 -2.76 9.03 13.95
C MET A 341 -1.45 8.91 14.73
N ASN A 342 -0.73 7.80 14.57
CA ASN A 342 0.59 7.61 15.15
C ASN A 342 1.58 8.64 14.60
N ARG A 343 1.63 8.89 13.28
CA ARG A 343 2.50 9.93 12.71
C ARG A 343 2.16 11.33 13.20
N LEU A 344 0.87 11.64 13.32
CA LEU A 344 0.41 12.91 13.87
C LEU A 344 0.84 13.10 15.32
N ALA A 345 0.59 12.12 16.18
CA ALA A 345 1.00 12.17 17.59
C ALA A 345 2.53 12.19 17.76
N LEU A 346 3.25 11.46 16.91
CA LEU A 346 4.71 11.32 16.99
C LEU A 346 5.44 12.61 16.60
N TRP A 347 5.04 13.24 15.49
CA TRP A 347 5.73 14.40 14.89
C TRP A 347 5.10 15.75 15.20
N GLY A 348 3.89 15.75 15.77
CA GLY A 348 3.07 16.95 15.90
C GLY A 348 2.49 17.39 14.56
N ILE A 349 1.66 18.44 14.61
CA ILE A 349 0.92 18.97 13.47
C ILE A 349 1.86 19.42 12.33
N PRO A 350 2.91 20.24 12.56
CA PRO A 350 3.78 20.71 11.48
C PRO A 350 4.53 19.57 10.77
N GLY A 351 5.12 18.64 11.52
CA GLY A 351 5.85 17.50 10.95
C GLY A 351 4.93 16.58 10.13
N PHE A 352 3.73 16.32 10.66
CA PHE A 352 2.72 15.53 9.94
C PHE A 352 2.20 16.23 8.68
N LEU A 353 1.90 17.52 8.74
CA LEU A 353 1.45 18.29 7.57
C LEU A 353 2.53 18.38 6.50
N PHE A 354 3.80 18.51 6.89
CA PHE A 354 4.90 18.49 5.93
C PHE A 354 5.03 17.12 5.24
N PHE A 355 4.89 16.02 5.98
CA PHE A 355 4.83 14.68 5.39
C PHE A 355 3.65 14.52 4.40
N LEU A 356 2.45 14.93 4.80
CA LEU A 356 1.28 14.92 3.92
C LEU A 356 1.49 15.78 2.67
N PHE A 357 2.14 16.94 2.80
CA PHE A 357 2.46 17.81 1.68
C PHE A 357 3.40 17.14 0.68
N VAL A 358 4.43 16.42 1.15
CA VAL A 358 5.35 15.66 0.31
C VAL A 358 4.61 14.58 -0.47
N LEU A 359 3.79 13.76 0.22
CA LEU A 359 2.97 12.73 -0.42
C LEU A 359 1.97 13.33 -1.42
N TYR A 360 1.30 14.43 -1.05
CA TYR A 360 0.38 15.14 -1.94
C TYR A 360 1.09 15.60 -3.21
N LYS A 361 2.25 16.27 -3.10
CA LYS A 361 3.00 16.73 -4.27
C LYS A 361 3.48 15.58 -5.14
N LEU A 362 3.92 14.48 -4.53
CA LEU A 362 4.31 13.26 -5.24
C LEU A 362 3.13 12.68 -6.02
N PHE A 363 2.07 12.27 -5.34
CA PHE A 363 0.91 11.63 -5.97
C PHE A 363 0.18 12.56 -6.95
N ARG A 364 0.12 13.88 -6.66
CA ARG A 364 -0.41 14.85 -7.62
C ARG A 364 0.42 14.87 -8.89
N SER A 365 1.74 14.87 -8.80
CA SER A 365 2.63 14.85 -9.96
C SER A 365 2.47 13.56 -10.77
N ILE A 366 2.38 12.41 -10.12
CA ILE A 366 2.10 11.12 -10.77
C ILE A 366 0.75 11.16 -11.48
N SER A 367 -0.28 11.74 -10.85
CA SER A 367 -1.60 11.84 -11.45
C SER A 367 -1.63 12.67 -12.74
N THR A 368 -0.63 13.54 -12.99
CA THR A 368 -0.57 14.32 -14.24
C THR A 368 -0.29 13.46 -15.46
N LEU A 369 0.21 12.24 -15.27
CA LEU A 369 0.47 11.25 -16.32
C LEU A 369 -0.81 10.69 -16.94
N PHE A 370 -1.95 10.79 -16.23
CA PHE A 370 -3.17 10.07 -16.55
C PHE A 370 -4.25 10.95 -17.15
N ASP A 371 -5.07 10.35 -18.03
CA ASP A 371 -6.38 10.89 -18.40
C ASP A 371 -7.31 11.00 -17.18
N SER A 372 -8.41 11.74 -17.31
CA SER A 372 -9.34 12.02 -16.21
C SER A 372 -9.99 10.76 -15.63
N GLU A 373 -10.21 9.75 -16.47
CA GLU A 373 -10.88 8.52 -16.04
C GLU A 373 -9.94 7.64 -15.23
N TYR A 374 -8.73 7.36 -15.75
CA TYR A 374 -7.72 6.59 -15.04
C TYR A 374 -7.30 7.30 -13.73
N LYS A 375 -7.19 8.62 -13.77
CA LYS A 375 -6.90 9.45 -12.59
C LYS A 375 -7.89 9.23 -11.44
N PHE A 376 -9.17 9.03 -11.72
CA PHE A 376 -10.16 8.72 -10.68
C PHE A 376 -9.83 7.41 -9.96
N TYR A 377 -9.57 6.33 -10.70
CA TYR A 377 -9.23 5.04 -10.11
C TYR A 377 -7.87 5.07 -9.40
N TYR A 378 -6.91 5.84 -9.92
CA TYR A 378 -5.64 6.09 -9.23
C TYR A 378 -5.84 6.76 -7.86
N PHE A 379 -6.70 7.79 -7.78
CA PHE A 379 -7.01 8.42 -6.50
C PHE A 379 -7.80 7.49 -5.57
N LEU A 380 -8.61 6.56 -6.08
CA LEU A 380 -9.18 5.51 -5.24
C LEU A 380 -8.11 4.58 -4.68
N SER A 381 -7.07 4.23 -5.44
CA SER A 381 -5.93 3.46 -4.93
C SER A 381 -5.20 4.18 -3.80
N ILE A 382 -5.04 5.51 -3.90
CA ILE A 382 -4.50 6.34 -2.82
C ILE A 382 -5.47 6.42 -1.64
N ALA A 383 -6.78 6.53 -1.88
CA ALA A 383 -7.78 6.53 -0.82
C ALA A 383 -7.77 5.20 -0.04
N SER A 384 -7.50 4.07 -0.70
CA SER A 384 -7.29 2.79 -0.04
C SER A 384 -6.12 2.83 0.96
N LEU A 385 -5.00 3.48 0.61
CA LEU A 385 -3.88 3.68 1.53
C LEU A 385 -4.31 4.50 2.75
N VAL A 386 -5.06 5.58 2.51
CA VAL A 386 -5.58 6.43 3.59
C VAL A 386 -6.50 5.62 4.52
N LEU A 387 -7.47 4.88 3.97
CA LEU A 387 -8.41 4.07 4.75
C LEU A 387 -7.69 2.96 5.55
N ILE A 388 -6.77 2.22 4.93
CA ILE A 388 -5.99 1.20 5.66
C ILE A 388 -5.18 1.86 6.76
N GLY A 389 -4.49 2.97 6.49
CA GLY A 389 -3.68 3.66 7.47
C GLY A 389 -4.45 4.24 8.66
N SER A 390 -5.75 4.53 8.48
CA SER A 390 -6.62 4.94 9.59
C SER A 390 -7.06 3.77 10.46
N LEU A 391 -7.13 2.56 9.89
CA LEU A 391 -7.59 1.37 10.61
C LEU A 391 -6.45 0.49 11.12
N LYS A 392 -5.26 0.64 10.53
CA LYS A 392 -4.13 -0.25 10.77
C LYS A 392 -2.78 0.44 10.49
N ALA A 393 -1.71 -0.19 10.97
CA ALA A 393 -0.35 0.11 10.51
C ALA A 393 -0.24 -0.19 9.01
N VAL A 394 0.51 0.66 8.32
CA VAL A 394 1.00 0.44 6.97
C VAL A 394 2.52 0.38 7.06
N GLY A 395 3.12 -0.60 6.38
CA GLY A 395 4.56 -0.77 6.32
C GLY A 395 4.96 -1.49 5.04
N GLY A 396 6.24 -1.85 4.93
CA GLY A 396 6.78 -2.55 3.77
C GLY A 396 6.98 -1.67 2.54
N SER A 397 7.70 -2.22 1.56
CA SER A 397 7.98 -1.54 0.30
C SER A 397 6.84 -1.68 -0.71
N GLU A 398 5.96 -2.68 -0.53
CA GLU A 398 4.92 -3.04 -1.47
C GLU A 398 3.86 -1.94 -1.67
N PRO A 399 3.35 -1.27 -0.61
CA PRO A 399 2.46 -0.11 -0.76
C PRO A 399 2.98 0.94 -1.72
N TRP A 400 4.24 1.32 -1.54
CA TRP A 400 4.89 2.40 -2.28
C TRP A 400 5.23 1.96 -3.71
N LEU A 401 5.72 0.74 -3.89
CA LEU A 401 5.92 0.14 -5.21
C LEU A 401 4.61 0.16 -6.02
N MET A 402 3.50 -0.22 -5.38
CA MET A 402 2.21 -0.31 -6.05
C MET A 402 1.73 1.05 -6.55
N LEU A 403 1.76 2.06 -5.68
CA LEU A 403 1.22 3.39 -5.96
C LEU A 403 2.13 4.27 -6.82
N ILE A 404 3.45 4.03 -6.81
CA ILE A 404 4.43 4.88 -7.49
C ILE A 404 4.93 4.27 -8.80
N VAL A 405 5.04 2.94 -8.91
CA VAL A 405 5.62 2.30 -10.09
C VAL A 405 4.61 1.42 -10.81
N VAL A 406 4.01 0.44 -10.13
CA VAL A 406 3.18 -0.59 -10.80
C VAL A 406 1.93 0.04 -11.40
N ILE A 407 1.11 0.72 -10.59
CA ILE A 407 -0.12 1.34 -11.09
C ILE A 407 0.19 2.37 -12.18
N PRO A 408 1.10 3.35 -11.99
CA PRO A 408 1.44 4.29 -13.06
C PRO A 408 1.97 3.63 -14.33
N GLY A 409 2.73 2.54 -14.25
CA GLY A 409 3.21 1.84 -15.43
C GLY A 409 2.14 1.00 -16.12
N LEU A 410 1.13 0.48 -15.41
CA LEU A 410 -0.02 -0.22 -16.00
C LEU A 410 -0.83 0.68 -16.94
N TYR A 411 -0.87 2.00 -16.69
CA TYR A 411 -1.48 2.97 -17.59
C TYR A 411 -0.84 2.95 -19.00
N PHE A 412 0.46 2.69 -19.08
CA PHE A 412 1.23 2.74 -20.33
C PHE A 412 1.28 1.41 -21.09
N LEU A 413 0.56 0.38 -20.65
CA LEU A 413 0.50 -0.93 -21.35
C LEU A 413 0.14 -0.85 -22.83
N PRO A 414 -0.79 0.01 -23.30
CA PRO A 414 -1.09 0.13 -24.73
C PRO A 414 0.13 0.47 -25.61
N LEU A 415 1.17 1.09 -25.03
CA LEU A 415 2.41 1.39 -25.76
C LEU A 415 3.21 0.14 -26.14
N LEU A 416 2.93 -1.02 -25.51
CA LEU A 416 3.55 -2.31 -25.83
C LEU A 416 2.93 -2.95 -27.08
N GLU A 417 1.66 -2.65 -27.37
CA GLU A 417 0.90 -3.24 -28.48
C GLU A 417 1.06 -2.44 -29.77
N GLN A 418 1.30 -1.12 -29.65
CA GLN A 418 1.55 -0.25 -30.80
C GLN A 418 2.93 -0.59 -31.43
N LYS A 419 2.91 -1.37 -32.52
CA LYS A 419 4.05 -1.52 -33.43
C LYS A 419 4.49 -0.14 -33.94
N SER A 420 5.68 0.30 -33.53
CA SER A 420 6.55 1.32 -34.16
C SER A 420 5.91 2.45 -34.99
N ALA A 421 4.75 2.97 -34.60
CA ALA A 421 4.08 4.10 -35.26
C ALA A 421 3.79 5.20 -34.24
N MET A 422 4.77 5.47 -33.36
CA MET A 422 4.93 6.70 -32.57
C MET A 422 6.10 6.48 -31.61
N ASP A 423 7.33 6.67 -32.11
CA ASP A 423 8.44 7.08 -31.23
C ASP A 423 8.62 8.61 -31.26
N SER A 424 7.59 9.37 -31.66
CA SER A 424 7.80 10.78 -31.97
C SER A 424 6.49 11.59 -31.92
N ARG A 425 6.42 12.51 -30.95
CA ARG A 425 5.75 13.83 -31.00
C ARG A 425 4.28 14.05 -30.62
N VAL A 426 3.40 13.06 -30.41
CA VAL A 426 1.95 13.42 -30.25
C VAL A 426 1.41 13.50 -28.82
N ILE A 427 2.07 12.95 -27.79
CA ILE A 427 1.57 13.09 -26.40
C ILE A 427 2.14 14.34 -25.67
N ILE A 428 3.25 14.92 -26.16
CA ILE A 428 3.92 16.06 -25.48
C ILE A 428 3.42 17.43 -25.97
N ASN A 429 2.83 17.52 -27.17
CA ASN A 429 2.52 18.81 -27.78
C ASN A 429 1.33 19.60 -27.18
N ASN A 430 0.67 19.11 -26.13
CA ASN A 430 -0.43 19.85 -25.50
C ASN A 430 -0.23 20.26 -24.03
N LYS A 431 0.96 20.08 -23.41
CA LYS A 431 1.16 20.51 -22.01
C LYS A 431 2.50 21.16 -21.61
N HIS A 432 3.46 21.32 -22.53
CA HIS A 432 4.66 22.12 -22.26
C HIS A 432 4.76 23.32 -23.20
N LYS A 433 3.79 24.23 -23.08
CA LYS A 433 4.10 25.67 -23.08
C LYS A 433 4.13 26.09 -21.61
N SER A 434 5.33 26.06 -21.02
CA SER A 434 5.62 26.72 -19.75
C SER A 434 5.52 28.24 -19.94
N PRO A 435 5.20 28.96 -18.87
CA PRO A 435 6.22 29.84 -18.28
C PRO A 435 7.04 29.11 -17.22
#